data_AF-A0A1J5I818-F1
#
_entry.id   AF-A0A1J5I818-F1
#
_cell.length_a   1.000
_cell.length_b   1.000
_cell.length_c   1.000
_cell.angle_alpha   90.00
_cell.angle_beta   90.00
_cell.angle_gamma   90.00
#
_symmetry.space_group_name_H-M   'P 1'
#
loop_
_entity.id
_entity.type
_entity.pdbx_description
1 polymer ?
#
loop_
_entity_poly.entity_id
_entity_poly.type
_entity_poly.pdbx_seq_one_letter_code
_entity_poly.pdbx_strand_id
1 'polypeptide(L)'
;MGVMGGIPPTFKNLLAMKESLSTGDSWQSIGIGRHQIPMGTMGVLLGGNVRVGFEDNVYLEKGVLAKSNAELVEKMGRIIRELGFEVATVEDAREIIPLLNRT
;
A
#
# COMPACT_ATOMS: atom_id res chain seq x y z
N MET A 1 -2.72 -1.56 -9.23
CA MET A 1 -3.08 -0.54 -10.24
C MET A 1 -1.84 -0.16 -11.05
N GLY A 2 -2.00 0.06 -12.36
CA GLY A 2 -0.86 0.38 -13.25
C GLY A 2 -0.18 -0.80 -13.93
N VAL A 3 -0.81 -1.97 -13.93
CA VAL A 3 -0.43 -3.09 -14.82
C VAL A 3 -0.95 -2.79 -16.22
N MET A 4 -0.16 -3.08 -17.26
CA MET A 4 -0.60 -3.00 -18.66
C MET A 4 -1.83 -3.88 -18.89
N GLY A 5 -2.92 -3.31 -19.42
CA GLY A 5 -4.21 -4.00 -19.58
C GLY A 5 -5.11 -3.96 -18.34
N GLY A 6 -4.62 -3.46 -17.20
CA GLY A 6 -5.41 -3.24 -15.99
C GLY A 6 -5.89 -1.80 -15.80
N ILE A 7 -6.43 -1.50 -14.61
CA ILE A 7 -6.92 -0.17 -14.28
C ILE A 7 -5.77 0.85 -14.11
N PRO A 8 -5.86 2.07 -14.70
CA PRO A 8 -4.85 3.11 -14.55
C PRO A 8 -4.67 3.58 -13.09
N PRO A 9 -3.45 3.87 -12.62
CA PRO A 9 -3.16 4.22 -11.23
C PRO A 9 -3.42 5.72 -10.97
N THR A 10 -4.70 6.08 -10.92
CA THR A 10 -5.15 7.46 -10.64
C THR A 10 -5.99 7.50 -9.37
N PHE A 11 -6.00 8.65 -8.70
CA PHE A 11 -6.83 8.87 -7.52
C PHE A 11 -8.32 8.59 -7.80
N LYS A 12 -8.85 9.09 -8.93
CA LYS A 12 -10.23 8.87 -9.35
C LYS A 12 -10.59 7.38 -9.41
N ASN A 13 -9.70 6.57 -9.99
CA ASN A 13 -9.93 5.15 -10.12
C ASN A 13 -9.85 4.43 -8.76
N LEU A 14 -8.90 4.83 -7.90
CA LEU A 14 -8.79 4.26 -6.56
C LEU A 14 -10.02 4.57 -5.71
N LEU A 15 -10.49 5.82 -5.75
CA LEU A 15 -11.69 6.25 -5.04
C LEU A 15 -12.91 5.47 -5.51
N ALA A 16 -13.09 5.31 -6.83
CA ALA A 16 -14.19 4.51 -7.38
C ALA A 16 -14.14 3.05 -6.92
N MET A 17 -12.96 2.44 -6.86
CA MET A 17 -12.80 1.08 -6.31
C MET A 17 -13.16 1.06 -4.81
N LYS A 18 -12.67 2.01 -4.02
CA LYS A 18 -12.98 2.12 -2.59
C LYS A 18 -14.48 2.30 -2.33
N GLU A 19 -15.17 3.11 -3.14
CA GLU A 19 -16.62 3.35 -3.01
C GLU A 19 -17.47 2.12 -3.37
N SER A 20 -16.91 1.15 -4.08
CA SER A 20 -17.59 -0.12 -4.38
C SER A 20 -17.51 -1.15 -3.24
N LEU A 21 -16.73 -0.90 -2.19
CA LEU A 21 -16.59 -1.77 -1.03
C LEU A 21 -17.71 -1.54 -0.01
N SER A 22 -18.01 -2.56 0.79
CA SER A 22 -18.93 -2.42 1.91
C SER A 22 -18.25 -1.73 3.09
N THR A 23 -19.05 -1.08 3.95
CA THR A 23 -18.55 -0.53 5.20
C THR A 23 -17.96 -1.65 6.06
N GLY A 24 -16.70 -1.50 6.46
CA GLY A 24 -15.99 -2.47 7.30
C GLY A 24 -15.08 -3.44 6.53
N ASP A 25 -15.12 -3.45 5.20
CA ASP A 25 -14.19 -4.26 4.41
C ASP A 25 -12.75 -3.76 4.62
N SER A 26 -11.85 -4.67 4.99
CA SER A 26 -10.41 -4.39 4.98
C SER A 26 -9.88 -4.51 3.56
N TRP A 27 -9.14 -3.51 3.12
CA TRP A 27 -8.59 -3.44 1.76
C TRP A 27 -7.19 -2.84 1.77
N GLN A 28 -6.48 -2.99 0.64
CA GLN A 28 -5.16 -2.39 0.46
C GLN A 28 -4.96 -1.87 -0.96
N SER A 29 -4.06 -0.91 -1.10
CA SER A 29 -3.64 -0.39 -2.40
C SER A 29 -2.29 -0.98 -2.84
N ILE A 30 -2.20 -1.29 -4.14
CA ILE A 30 -0.96 -1.76 -4.79
C ILE A 30 -0.72 -0.90 -6.02
N GLY A 31 0.40 -0.19 -6.07
CA GLY A 31 0.84 0.59 -7.23
C GLY A 31 2.07 -0.03 -7.88
N ILE A 32 2.07 -0.14 -9.21
CA ILE A 32 3.19 -0.75 -9.95
C ILE A 32 4.26 0.29 -10.31
N GLY A 33 5.53 -0.08 -10.11
CA GLY A 33 6.71 0.72 -10.39
C GLY A 33 6.69 2.05 -9.64
N ARG A 34 6.88 3.15 -10.40
CA ARG A 34 6.87 4.53 -9.85
C ARG A 34 5.56 4.90 -9.11
N HIS A 35 4.50 4.13 -9.28
CA HIS A 35 3.20 4.38 -8.65
C HIS A 35 3.06 3.73 -7.26
N GLN A 36 4.02 2.90 -6.81
CA GLN A 36 3.96 2.22 -5.52
C GLN A 36 3.74 3.17 -4.34
N ILE A 37 4.63 4.16 -4.15
CA ILE A 37 4.51 5.11 -3.05
C ILE A 37 3.27 6.02 -3.21
N PRO A 38 3.03 6.69 -4.35
CA PRO A 38 1.85 7.55 -4.49
C PRO A 38 0.51 6.83 -4.27
N MET A 39 0.34 5.62 -4.82
CA MET A 39 -0.91 4.86 -4.62
C MET A 39 -1.03 4.34 -3.20
N GLY A 40 0.06 3.89 -2.60
CA GLY A 40 0.13 3.51 -1.19
C GLY A 40 -0.32 4.65 -0.27
N THR A 41 0.23 5.85 -0.48
CA THR A 41 -0.11 7.05 0.28
C THR A 41 -1.60 7.43 0.13
N MET A 42 -2.14 7.38 -1.10
CA MET A 42 -3.57 7.62 -1.31
C MET A 42 -4.44 6.57 -0.64
N GLY A 43 -4.00 5.30 -0.63
CA GLY A 43 -4.68 4.22 0.08
C GLY A 43 -4.81 4.50 1.58
N VAL A 44 -3.70 4.90 2.21
CA VAL A 44 -3.66 5.29 3.64
C VAL A 44 -4.62 6.44 3.92
N LEU A 45 -4.60 7.50 3.11
CA LEU A 45 -5.50 8.65 3.29
C LEU A 45 -6.99 8.30 3.13
N LEU A 46 -7.31 7.24 2.40
CA LEU A 46 -8.68 6.73 2.22
C LEU A 46 -9.06 5.66 3.26
N GLY A 47 -8.21 5.43 4.27
CA GLY A 47 -8.44 4.46 5.35
C GLY A 47 -8.15 3.01 4.96
N GLY A 48 -7.38 2.78 3.90
CA GLY A 48 -6.92 1.46 3.47
C GLY A 48 -5.50 1.14 3.92
N ASN A 49 -5.11 -0.12 3.75
CA ASN A 49 -3.73 -0.58 3.97
C ASN A 49 -2.85 -0.36 2.73
N VAL A 50 -1.54 -0.57 2.89
CA VAL A 50 -0.55 -0.39 1.80
C VAL A 50 0.30 -1.64 1.62
N ARG A 51 0.64 -1.91 0.35
CA ARG A 51 1.65 -2.89 -0.03
C ARG A 51 2.84 -2.23 -0.72
N VAL A 52 4.03 -2.64 -0.32
CA VAL A 52 5.30 -2.29 -0.98
C VAL A 52 6.17 -3.53 -1.15
N GLY A 53 7.19 -3.43 -2.01
CA GLY A 53 8.17 -4.48 -2.25
C GLY A 53 8.63 -4.58 -3.70
N PHE A 54 9.67 -5.37 -3.92
CA PHE A 54 10.34 -5.61 -5.21
C PHE A 54 9.47 -6.32 -6.24
N GLU A 55 8.44 -7.05 -5.79
CA GLU A 55 7.44 -7.62 -6.70
C GLU A 55 6.72 -6.52 -7.48
N ASP A 56 6.46 -5.38 -6.84
CA ASP A 56 5.69 -4.29 -7.43
C ASP A 56 6.60 -3.17 -7.97
N ASN A 57 7.76 -2.93 -7.37
CA ASN A 57 8.68 -1.83 -7.71
C ASN A 57 10.11 -2.06 -7.20
N VAL A 58 11.12 -1.75 -8.02
CA VAL A 58 12.55 -1.87 -7.68
C VAL A 58 13.24 -0.53 -7.40
N TYR A 59 12.54 0.61 -7.50
CA TYR A 59 13.12 1.94 -7.34
C TYR A 59 12.75 2.60 -6.00
N LEU A 60 13.73 3.12 -5.27
CA LEU A 60 13.49 3.93 -4.07
C LEU A 60 12.95 5.32 -4.44
N GLU A 61 13.48 5.88 -5.51
CA GLU A 61 13.07 7.15 -6.12
C GLU A 61 13.44 7.17 -7.61
N LYS A 62 13.10 8.24 -8.32
CA LYS A 62 13.29 8.30 -9.77
C LYS A 62 14.76 8.10 -10.14
N GLY A 63 15.07 6.96 -10.75
CA GLY A 63 16.42 6.61 -11.21
C GLY A 63 17.32 5.97 -10.15
N VAL A 64 16.85 5.80 -8.90
CA VAL A 64 17.62 5.18 -7.81
C VAL A 64 16.98 3.86 -7.45
N LEU A 65 17.70 2.76 -7.69
CA LEU A 65 17.27 1.43 -7.27
C LEU A 65 17.28 1.33 -5.75
N ALA A 66 16.25 0.71 -5.19
CA ALA A 66 16.24 0.33 -3.79
C ALA A 66 17.21 -0.86 -3.58
N LYS A 67 17.97 -0.82 -2.50
CA LYS A 67 18.96 -1.85 -2.15
C LYS A 67 18.31 -3.07 -1.50
N SER A 68 17.13 -2.89 -0.92
CA SER A 68 16.37 -3.98 -0.29
C SER A 68 14.87 -3.67 -0.26
N ASN A 69 14.05 -4.70 -0.02
CA ASN A 69 12.64 -4.51 0.33
C ASN A 69 12.49 -3.65 1.61
N ALA A 70 13.42 -3.75 2.55
CA ALA A 70 13.38 -2.99 3.80
C ALA A 70 13.45 -1.48 3.54
N GLU A 71 14.26 -1.00 2.57
CA GLU A 71 14.29 0.44 2.24
C GLU A 71 12.93 0.97 1.72
N LEU A 72 12.19 0.13 0.98
CA LEU A 72 10.83 0.48 0.52
C LEU A 72 9.84 0.52 1.69
N VAL A 73 9.93 -0.46 2.60
CA VAL A 73 9.13 -0.51 3.83
C VAL A 73 9.42 0.69 4.73
N GLU A 74 10.69 1.01 4.97
CA GLU A 74 11.12 2.16 5.78
C GLU A 74 10.63 3.49 5.19
N LYS A 75 10.75 3.66 3.86
CA LYS A 75 10.24 4.86 3.17
C LYS A 75 8.74 5.01 3.35
N MET A 76 7.97 3.95 3.11
CA MET A 76 6.52 4.00 3.27
C MET A 76 6.12 4.21 4.75
N GLY A 77 6.77 3.50 5.68
CA GLY A 77 6.55 3.64 7.11
C GLY A 77 6.85 5.04 7.63
N ARG A 78 7.89 5.72 7.11
CA ARG A 78 8.15 7.14 7.42
C ARG A 78 7.00 8.03 6.94
N ILE A 79 6.54 7.86 5.70
CA ILE A 79 5.44 8.65 5.14
C ILE A 79 4.15 8.47 5.95
N ILE A 80 3.83 7.23 6.35
CA ILE A 80 2.67 6.94 7.20
C ILE A 80 2.72 7.73 8.51
N ARG A 81 3.88 7.74 9.17
CA ARG A 81 4.09 8.49 10.42
C ARG A 81 4.06 10.00 10.23
N GLU A 82 4.64 10.51 9.14
CA GLU A 82 4.56 11.94 8.78
C GLU A 82 3.10 12.40 8.54
N LEU A 83 2.21 11.51 8.12
CA LEU A 83 0.78 11.77 7.97
C LEU A 83 -0.01 11.63 9.28
N GLY A 84 0.64 11.30 10.39
CA GLY A 84 0.00 11.16 11.71
C GLY A 84 -0.62 9.78 11.98
N PHE A 85 -0.30 8.77 11.19
CA PHE A 85 -0.73 7.38 11.39
C PHE A 85 0.39 6.52 11.97
N GLU A 86 0.03 5.35 12.51
CA GLU A 86 1.00 4.34 12.96
C GLU A 86 1.01 3.11 12.05
N VAL A 87 2.16 2.43 12.01
CA VAL A 87 2.32 1.16 11.28
C VAL A 87 1.98 0.02 12.24
N ALA A 88 0.98 -0.79 11.87
CA ALA A 88 0.56 -1.96 12.62
C ALA A 88 1.73 -2.94 12.86
N THR A 89 1.81 -3.46 14.09
CA THR A 89 2.64 -4.62 14.41
C THR A 89 2.05 -5.90 13.78
N VAL A 90 2.79 -7.01 13.87
CA VAL A 90 2.26 -8.30 13.38
C VAL A 90 1.05 -8.74 14.22
N GLU A 91 1.06 -8.43 15.50
CA GLU A 91 -0.01 -8.69 16.45
C GLU A 91 -1.25 -7.86 16.09
N ASP A 92 -1.10 -6.54 15.92
CA ASP A 92 -2.19 -5.66 15.46
C ASP A 92 -2.78 -6.15 14.13
N ALA A 93 -1.94 -6.55 13.18
CA ALA A 93 -2.38 -7.03 11.88
C ALA A 93 -3.22 -8.32 11.98
N ARG A 94 -2.90 -9.22 12.92
CA ARG A 94 -3.68 -10.45 13.18
C ARG A 94 -5.04 -10.13 13.79
N GLU A 95 -5.14 -9.08 14.60
CA GLU A 95 -6.41 -8.62 15.16
C GLU A 95 -7.28 -7.93 14.09
N ILE A 96 -6.68 -7.09 13.25
CA ILE A 96 -7.38 -6.35 12.18
C ILE A 96 -7.86 -7.30 11.07
N ILE A 97 -7.04 -8.26 10.66
CA ILE A 97 -7.36 -9.24 9.61
C ILE A 97 -7.22 -10.65 10.21
N PRO A 98 -8.32 -11.21 10.75
CA PRO A 98 -8.28 -12.53 11.38
C PRO A 98 -7.87 -13.59 10.36
N LEU A 99 -6.68 -14.16 10.55
CA LEU A 99 -6.23 -15.29 9.76
C LEU A 99 -6.82 -16.56 10.34
N LEU A 100 -7.34 -17.45 9.49
CA LEU A 100 -7.69 -18.80 9.92
C LEU A 100 -6.40 -19.48 10.40
N ASN A 101 -6.39 -19.86 11.68
CA ASN A 101 -5.35 -20.55 12.45
C ASN A 101 -4.09 -20.97 11.68
N ARG A 102 -2.93 -20.48 12.12
CA ARG A 102 -1.64 -21.13 11.86
C ARG A 102 -1.31 -22.03 13.05
N THR A 103 -1.42 -23.35 12.84
CA THR A 103 -0.66 -24.36 13.61
C THR A 103 0.83 -24.10 13.51
#